data_AF-A0A9E9L4V9-F1
#
_entry.id   AF-A0A9E9L4V9-F1
#
_cell.length_a   1.000
_cell.length_b   1.000
_cell.length_c   1.000
_cell.angle_alpha   90.00
_cell.angle_beta   90.00
_cell.angle_gamma   90.00
#
_symmetry.space_group_name_H-M   'P 1'
#
loop_
_entity.id
_entity.type
_entity.pdbx_description
1 polymer ?
#
loop_
_entity_poly.entity_id
_entity_poly.type
_entity_poly.pdbx_seq_one_letter_code
_entity_poly.pdbx_strand_id
1 'polypeptide(L)'
;MTSVYIENEHHFALNLAKNKDWYLAEIKHFKQWAEKVGVPWRIIEKQLHDIMDNARPLWPALLLDLPITSAHKEKLRAHWEKFHPDFLILTDD
;
A
#
# COMPACT_ATOMS: atom_id res chain seq x y z
N MET A 1 2.90 6.06 -8.24
CA MET A 1 1.72 6.36 -7.41
C MET A 1 1.34 7.81 -7.64
N THR A 2 0.07 8.12 -7.89
CA THR A 2 -0.39 9.51 -8.16
C THR A 2 -0.27 10.42 -6.94
N SER A 3 -0.08 9.86 -5.74
CA SER A 3 0.05 10.60 -4.47
C SER A 3 1.17 11.63 -4.45
N VAL A 4 2.24 11.47 -5.24
CA VAL A 4 3.30 12.51 -5.34
C VAL A 4 2.84 13.75 -6.13
N TYR A 5 1.75 13.62 -6.89
CA TYR A 5 1.17 14.66 -7.75
C TYR A 5 -0.17 15.20 -7.22
N ILE A 6 -0.80 14.55 -6.24
CA ILE A 6 -2.08 14.96 -5.64
C ILE A 6 -1.85 15.25 -4.15
N GLU A 7 -1.93 16.52 -3.78
CA GLU A 7 -1.72 16.93 -2.38
C GLU A 7 -2.80 16.37 -1.47
N ASN A 8 -2.37 15.88 -0.30
CA ASN A 8 -3.23 15.34 0.75
C ASN A 8 -4.08 14.11 0.34
N GLU A 9 -3.78 13.46 -0.78
CA GLU A 9 -4.44 12.20 -1.15
C GLU A 9 -3.95 11.06 -0.25
N HIS A 10 -4.88 10.51 0.53
CA HIS A 10 -4.65 9.34 1.39
C HIS A 10 -5.89 8.43 1.42
N HIS A 11 -6.84 8.62 0.51
CA HIS A 11 -8.11 7.89 0.51
C HIS A 11 -8.27 7.00 -0.72
N PHE A 12 -8.70 5.75 -0.54
CA PHE A 12 -9.12 4.89 -1.63
C PHE A 12 -10.38 5.46 -2.27
N ALA A 13 -10.51 5.31 -3.59
CA ALA A 13 -11.73 5.66 -4.30
C ALA A 13 -12.94 4.85 -3.77
N LEU A 14 -12.71 3.58 -3.40
CA LEU A 14 -13.73 2.66 -2.90
C LEU A 14 -13.54 2.35 -1.40
N ASN A 15 -14.64 2.11 -0.71
CA ASN A 15 -14.63 1.71 0.71
C ASN A 15 -14.11 0.28 0.89
N LEU A 16 -13.07 0.11 1.71
CA LEU A 16 -12.62 -1.19 2.20
C LEU A 16 -13.10 -1.36 3.65
N ALA A 17 -14.18 -2.12 3.83
CA ALA A 17 -14.76 -2.38 5.17
C ALA A 17 -15.07 -1.11 5.99
N LYS A 18 -15.65 -0.09 5.33
CA LYS A 18 -15.95 1.26 5.88
C LYS A 18 -14.72 2.14 6.17
N ASN A 19 -13.51 1.67 5.85
CA ASN A 19 -12.31 2.48 5.82
C ASN A 19 -12.02 2.94 4.38
N LYS A 20 -11.57 4.18 4.24
CA LYS A 20 -10.99 4.71 2.99
C LYS A 20 -9.54 5.15 3.17
N ASP A 21 -9.09 5.40 4.38
CA ASP A 21 -7.73 5.88 4.65
C ASP A 21 -6.71 4.76 4.40
N TRP A 22 -5.77 5.02 3.50
CA TRP A 22 -4.68 4.11 3.15
C TRP A 22 -3.81 3.78 4.35
N TYR A 23 -3.58 4.74 5.24
CA TYR A 23 -2.69 4.58 6.39
C TYR A 23 -3.31 3.70 7.48
N LEU A 24 -4.64 3.56 7.48
CA LEU A 24 -5.38 2.70 8.41
C LEU A 24 -5.71 1.32 7.82
N ALA A 25 -5.39 1.06 6.56
CA ALA A 25 -5.65 -0.23 5.95
C ALA A 25 -4.80 -1.32 6.63
N GLU A 26 -5.41 -2.45 6.98
CA GLU A 26 -4.74 -3.64 7.57
C GLU A 26 -5.35 -4.90 6.98
N ILE A 27 -4.69 -6.05 7.12
CA ILE A 27 -5.14 -7.35 6.57
C ILE A 27 -6.57 -7.67 7.01
N LYS A 28 -6.95 -7.30 8.24
CA LYS A 28 -8.30 -7.47 8.78
C LYS A 28 -9.39 -6.76 7.93
N HIS A 29 -9.11 -5.58 7.40
CA HIS A 29 -10.08 -4.87 6.54
C HIS A 29 -10.36 -5.66 5.25
N PHE A 30 -9.34 -6.31 4.68
CA PHE A 30 -9.51 -7.20 3.54
C PHE A 30 -10.26 -8.48 3.91
N LYS A 31 -10.04 -9.03 5.11
CA LYS A 31 -10.79 -10.18 5.61
C LYS A 31 -12.29 -9.88 5.73
N GLN A 32 -12.62 -8.76 6.38
CA GLN A 32 -14.00 -8.30 6.51
C GLN A 32 -14.66 -8.07 5.15
N TRP A 33 -13.93 -7.47 4.20
CA TRP A 33 -14.40 -7.31 2.84
C TRP A 33 -14.65 -8.68 2.18
N ALA A 34 -13.70 -9.62 2.27
CA ALA A 34 -13.78 -10.94 1.66
C ALA A 34 -14.99 -11.74 2.17
N GLU A 35 -15.20 -11.76 3.48
CA GLU A 35 -16.35 -12.37 4.14
C GLU A 35 -17.67 -11.73 3.68
N LYS A 36 -17.71 -10.39 3.58
CA LYS A 36 -18.90 -9.64 3.17
C LYS A 36 -19.30 -9.93 1.72
N VAL A 37 -18.34 -10.09 0.81
CA VAL A 37 -18.60 -10.34 -0.61
C VAL A 37 -18.61 -11.83 -0.99
N GLY A 38 -18.37 -12.72 -0.02
CA GLY A 38 -18.46 -14.16 -0.19
C GLY A 38 -17.27 -14.80 -0.93
N VAL A 39 -16.11 -14.16 -0.94
CA VAL A 39 -14.89 -14.74 -1.54
C VAL A 39 -14.04 -15.48 -0.49
N PRO A 40 -13.34 -16.57 -0.85
CA PRO A 40 -12.55 -17.33 0.12
C PRO A 40 -11.40 -16.51 0.69
N TRP A 41 -11.44 -16.22 2.01
CA TRP A 41 -10.40 -15.45 2.70
C TRP A 41 -8.99 -16.02 2.46
N ARG A 42 -8.84 -17.36 2.49
CA ARG A 42 -7.56 -18.04 2.29
C ARG A 42 -6.86 -17.67 0.97
N ILE A 43 -7.63 -17.38 -0.09
CA ILE A 43 -7.08 -16.99 -1.39
C ILE A 43 -6.61 -15.53 -1.33
N ILE A 44 -7.41 -14.65 -0.73
CA ILE A 44 -7.10 -13.23 -0.58
C ILE A 44 -5.88 -13.04 0.33
N GLU A 45 -5.83 -13.72 1.47
CA GLU A 45 -4.72 -13.69 2.42
C GLU A 45 -3.41 -14.10 1.76
N LYS A 46 -3.40 -15.23 1.03
CA LYS A 46 -2.22 -15.66 0.29
C LYS A 46 -1.77 -14.59 -0.70
N GLN A 47 -2.69 -14.04 -1.49
CA GLN A 47 -2.37 -13.02 -2.47
C GLN A 47 -1.80 -11.74 -1.84
N LEU A 48 -2.33 -11.31 -0.69
CA LEU A 48 -1.84 -10.13 0.03
C LEU A 48 -0.41 -10.35 0.51
N HIS A 49 -0.09 -11.51 1.10
CA HIS A 49 1.27 -11.84 1.50
C HIS A 49 2.21 -11.93 0.30
N ASP A 50 1.81 -12.63 -0.77
CA ASP A 50 2.62 -12.74 -2.00
C ASP A 50 2.92 -11.36 -2.60
N ILE A 51 1.95 -10.42 -2.57
CA ILE A 51 2.17 -9.03 -3.04
C ILE A 51 3.18 -8.31 -2.15
N MET A 52 3.03 -8.39 -0.83
CA MET A 52 3.92 -7.69 0.10
C MET A 52 5.35 -8.23 0.07
N ASP A 53 5.51 -9.54 -0.07
CA ASP A 53 6.82 -10.20 -0.21
C ASP A 53 7.56 -9.74 -1.47
N ASN A 54 6.83 -9.40 -2.54
CA ASN A 54 7.39 -8.84 -3.76
C ASN A 54 7.57 -7.31 -3.68
N ALA A 55 6.60 -6.58 -3.14
CA ALA A 55 6.62 -5.12 -3.12
C ALA A 55 7.75 -4.57 -2.24
N ARG A 56 7.98 -5.16 -1.06
CA ARG A 56 8.99 -4.72 -0.10
C ARG A 56 10.42 -4.67 -0.69
N PRO A 57 10.90 -5.68 -1.43
CA PRO A 57 12.20 -5.57 -2.09
C PRO A 57 12.14 -4.83 -3.44
N LEU A 58 11.08 -5.02 -4.24
CA LEU A 58 11.08 -4.51 -5.62
C LEU A 58 10.86 -3.00 -5.69
N TRP A 59 9.96 -2.44 -4.88
CA TRP A 59 9.59 -1.03 -5.02
C TRP A 59 10.69 -0.07 -4.57
N PRO A 60 11.39 -0.29 -3.44
CA PRO A 60 12.56 0.52 -3.08
C PRO A 60 13.66 0.45 -4.13
N ALA A 61 13.96 -0.74 -4.66
CA ALA A 61 14.97 -0.92 -5.70
C ALA A 61 14.60 -0.16 -6.98
N LEU A 62 13.35 -0.30 -7.47
CA LEU A 62 12.87 0.42 -8.65
C LEU A 62 12.88 1.94 -8.45
N LEU A 63 12.64 2.43 -7.23
CA LEU A 63 12.63 3.86 -6.94
C LEU A 63 13.98 4.53 -7.26
N LEU A 64 15.09 3.81 -7.13
CA LEU A 64 16.43 4.29 -7.47
C LEU A 64 16.53 4.64 -8.97
N ASP A 65 15.94 3.81 -9.83
CA ASP A 65 16.07 3.91 -11.28
C ASP A 65 14.97 4.73 -11.97
N LEU A 66 13.86 5.03 -11.26
CA LEU A 66 12.76 5.79 -11.85
C LEU A 66 13.19 7.19 -12.30
N PRO A 67 12.82 7.64 -13.52
CA PRO A 67 13.13 8.96 -14.06
C PRO A 67 12.19 10.04 -13.48
N ILE A 68 12.13 10.14 -12.15
CA ILE A 68 11.37 11.14 -11.41
C ILE A 68 12.31 11.98 -10.53
N THR A 69 11.87 13.19 -10.19
CA THR A 69 12.67 14.11 -9.37
C THR A 69 12.94 13.52 -7.98
N SER A 70 14.08 13.85 -7.38
CA SER A 70 14.42 13.40 -6.03
C SER A 70 13.35 13.77 -5.01
N ALA A 71 12.74 14.97 -5.14
CA ALA A 71 11.64 15.39 -4.28
C ALA A 71 10.42 14.47 -4.37
N HIS A 72 10.08 13.94 -5.55
CA HIS A 72 9.00 12.95 -5.69
C HIS A 72 9.40 11.59 -5.11
N LYS A 73 10.68 11.19 -5.22
CA LYS A 73 11.18 9.97 -4.57
C LYS A 73 11.02 10.06 -3.06
N GLU A 74 11.45 11.17 -2.44
CA GLU A 74 11.29 11.35 -0.99
C GLU A 74 9.84 11.38 -0.54
N LYS A 75 8.96 12.09 -1.28
CA LYS A 75 7.52 12.06 -0.99
C LYS A 75 6.96 10.63 -1.05
N LEU A 76 7.44 9.81 -1.97
CA LEU A 76 6.98 8.43 -2.11
C LEU A 76 7.46 7.53 -0.98
N ARG A 77 8.72 7.69 -0.53
CA ARG A 77 9.25 7.00 0.67
C ARG A 77 8.45 7.34 1.91
N ALA A 78 8.31 8.64 2.19
CA ALA A 78 7.53 9.14 3.33
C ALA A 78 6.04 8.75 3.25
N HIS A 79 5.53 8.48 2.05
CA HIS A 79 4.18 7.97 1.87
C HIS A 79 4.06 6.50 2.27
N TRP A 80 5.00 5.66 1.83
CA TRP A 80 5.03 4.22 2.14
C TRP A 80 5.22 3.92 3.63
N GLU A 81 6.04 4.73 4.31
CA GLU A 81 6.30 4.58 5.76
C GLU A 81 5.08 4.88 6.64
N LYS A 82 4.10 5.62 6.12
CA LYS A 82 2.87 5.96 6.84
C LYS A 82 1.83 4.84 6.83
N PHE A 83 2.01 3.81 6.01
CA PHE A 83 1.08 2.68 6.02
C PHE A 83 1.16 1.89 7.33
N HIS A 84 0.08 1.16 7.62
CA HIS A 84 0.05 0.20 8.72
C HIS A 84 1.18 -0.84 8.59
N PRO A 85 1.72 -1.42 9.69
CA PRO A 85 2.79 -2.44 9.64
C PRO A 85 2.56 -3.62 8.69
N ASP A 86 1.31 -3.98 8.44
CA ASP A 86 0.94 -5.00 7.44
C ASP A 86 1.36 -4.61 6.01
N PHE A 87 1.39 -3.32 5.69
CA PHE A 87 1.59 -2.78 4.35
C PHE A 87 2.72 -1.76 4.21
N LEU A 88 3.36 -1.35 5.31
CA LEU A 88 4.48 -0.43 5.23
C LEU A 88 5.63 -1.04 4.42
N ILE A 89 6.32 -0.15 3.70
CA ILE A 89 7.53 -0.46 2.96
C ILE A 89 8.58 0.52 3.46
N LEU A 90 9.65 -0.04 4.04
CA LEU A 90 10.83 0.73 4.41
C LEU A 90 11.74 0.79 3.19
N THR A 91 12.33 1.96 2.98
CA THR A 91 13.40 2.14 2.00
C THR A 91 14.69 2.37 2.77
N ASP A 92 15.72 1.59 2.49
CA ASP A 92 17.06 1.88 3.00
C ASP A 92 17.61 3.14 2.32
N ASP A 93 18.31 3.97 3.09
CA ASP A 93 19.02 5.18 2.62
C ASP A 93 20.32 4.84 1.88
#